data_AF-A0A9X6WZ90-F1
#
_entry.id   AF-A0A9X6WZ90-F1
#
_cell.length_a   1.000
_cell.length_b   1.000
_cell.length_c   1.000
_cell.angle_alpha   90.00
_cell.angle_beta   90.00
_cell.angle_gamma   90.00
#
_symmetry.space_group_name_H-M   'P 1'
#
loop_
_entity.id
_entity.type
_entity.pdbx_description
1 polymer ?
#
loop_
_entity_poly.entity_id
_entity_poly.type
_entity_poly.pdbx_seq_one_letter_code
_entity_poly.pdbx_strand_id
1 'polypeptide(L)'
;MFIKRIAKAENKAERALYVLKEKREKQTDKLITTLRDTITTYQLEGSSETRLQLLETLIGGNRGQQILENCEEHLSYTGNNYYSFMWKYLKSNRSELIKMLESLKFKSTTQNKGLEQAISFLLKNKHKKSEWISTIYTRKNGMNKNEWESVPLVDLTWVPEGWWRWISSNRRKNVYPNKINRRHFESCVFYQVRNELKSGDLCIEGSEQYADYREQLISWDEYRQNLHTFCEQAVLPTTAGEFKKQVYDKLEALAKKVDTSFPKNKAVTIRNGEPFITKLKKKKISPLLKAIRKRIEEKMVPINVLDLLSDTEYWLNWTRFFGPISGYDAK
;
A
#
# COMPACT_ATOMS: atom_id res chain seq x y z
N MET A 1 15.82 7.53 -3.30
CA MET A 1 15.72 8.53 -2.20
C MET A 1 14.28 8.83 -1.77
N PHE A 2 13.38 9.14 -2.71
CA PHE A 2 11.94 9.40 -2.50
C PHE A 2 11.28 8.36 -1.56
N ILE A 3 11.36 7.07 -1.91
CA ILE A 3 10.77 5.96 -1.15
C ILE A 3 11.24 5.90 0.31
N LYS A 4 12.56 6.09 0.53
CA LYS A 4 13.15 6.07 1.89
C LYS A 4 12.62 7.22 2.75
N ARG A 5 12.41 8.40 2.16
CA ARG A 5 11.89 9.57 2.88
C ARG A 5 10.44 9.39 3.31
N ILE A 6 9.60 8.86 2.42
CA ILE A 6 8.20 8.56 2.74
C ILE A 6 8.11 7.47 3.79
N ALA A 7 8.90 6.39 3.67
CA ALA A 7 8.94 5.33 4.70
C ALA A 7 9.37 5.87 6.08
N LYS A 8 10.33 6.81 6.13
CA LYS A 8 10.73 7.46 7.38
C LYS A 8 9.61 8.32 7.97
N ALA A 9 8.82 9.00 7.13
CA ALA A 9 7.68 9.78 7.58
C ALA A 9 6.52 8.89 8.09
N GLU A 10 6.24 7.79 7.39
CA GLU A 10 5.28 6.75 7.75
C GLU A 10 5.58 6.18 9.14
N ASN A 11 6.81 5.71 9.37
CA ASN A 11 7.23 5.19 10.68
C ASN A 11 7.09 6.23 11.81
N LYS A 12 7.32 7.52 11.52
CA LYS A 12 7.13 8.60 12.51
C LYS A 12 5.66 8.90 12.76
N ALA A 13 4.82 8.82 11.73
CA ALA A 13 3.38 8.99 11.81
C ALA A 13 2.75 7.88 12.66
N GLU A 14 3.16 6.63 12.44
CA GLU A 14 2.73 5.48 13.26
C GLU A 14 3.11 5.64 14.74
N ARG A 15 4.36 6.05 15.02
CA ARG A 15 4.78 6.33 16.40
C ARG A 15 4.00 7.47 17.04
N ALA A 16 3.70 8.52 16.28
CA ALA A 16 2.89 9.63 16.78
C ALA A 16 1.46 9.21 17.09
N LEU A 17 0.88 8.33 16.27
CA LEU A 17 -0.42 7.73 16.55
C LEU A 17 -0.39 6.90 17.84
N TYR A 18 0.66 6.10 18.05
CA TYR A 18 0.82 5.32 19.29
C TYR A 18 0.84 6.22 20.52
N VAL A 19 1.66 7.28 20.50
CA VAL A 19 1.75 8.25 21.60
C VAL A 19 0.42 8.98 21.82
N LEU A 20 -0.32 9.30 20.74
CA LEU A 20 -1.63 9.93 20.87
C LEU A 20 -2.66 8.98 21.50
N LYS A 21 -2.65 7.70 21.14
CA LYS A 21 -3.51 6.68 21.77
C LYS A 21 -3.23 6.55 23.26
N GLU A 22 -1.95 6.47 23.65
CA GLU A 22 -1.53 6.41 25.05
C GLU A 22 -2.02 7.64 25.84
N LYS A 23 -1.85 8.84 25.29
CA LYS A 23 -2.35 10.08 25.94
C LYS A 23 -3.86 10.14 26.09
N ARG A 24 -4.60 9.41 25.25
CA ARG A 24 -6.06 9.42 25.20
C ARG A 24 -6.72 8.24 25.90
N GLU A 25 -5.95 7.35 26.50
CA GLU A 25 -6.47 6.21 27.26
C GLU A 25 -7.55 6.64 28.26
N LYS A 26 -7.27 7.67 29.07
CA LYS A 26 -8.24 8.23 30.04
C LYS A 26 -9.51 8.78 29.40
N GLN A 27 -9.42 9.35 28.20
CA GLN A 27 -10.57 9.87 27.46
C GLN A 27 -11.43 8.72 26.92
N THR A 28 -10.78 7.65 26.43
CA THR A 28 -11.44 6.42 26.01
C THR A 28 -12.13 5.74 27.18
N ASP A 29 -11.48 5.62 28.33
CA ASP A 29 -12.07 5.07 29.56
C ASP A 29 -13.32 5.86 29.97
N LYS A 30 -13.27 7.18 29.86
CA LYS A 30 -14.43 8.05 30.15
C LYS A 30 -15.58 7.80 29.16
N LEU A 31 -15.30 7.63 27.88
CA LEU A 31 -16.32 7.30 26.87
C LEU A 31 -16.95 5.92 27.13
N ILE A 32 -16.13 4.91 27.45
CA ILE A 32 -16.60 3.55 27.78
C ILE A 32 -17.43 3.56 29.07
N THR A 33 -16.99 4.30 30.09
CA THR A 33 -17.75 4.47 31.34
C THR A 33 -19.10 5.13 31.07
N THR A 34 -19.12 6.19 30.24
CA THR A 34 -20.36 6.85 29.85
C THR A 34 -21.30 5.90 29.10
N LEU A 35 -20.77 5.08 28.18
CA LEU A 35 -21.56 4.07 27.47
C LEU A 35 -22.12 3.03 28.45
N ARG A 36 -21.30 2.52 29.39
CA ARG A 36 -21.75 1.60 30.44
C ARG A 36 -22.91 2.22 31.22
N ASP A 37 -22.73 3.45 31.71
CA ASP A 37 -23.73 4.14 32.53
C ASP A 37 -25.02 4.35 31.75
N THR A 38 -24.96 4.72 30.46
CA THR A 38 -26.16 4.84 29.61
C THR A 38 -26.90 3.52 29.44
N ILE A 39 -26.18 2.40 29.23
CA ILE A 39 -26.80 1.07 29.08
C ILE A 39 -27.41 0.63 30.42
N THR A 40 -26.69 0.83 31.54
CA THR A 40 -27.18 0.51 32.87
C THR A 40 -28.44 1.30 33.20
N THR A 41 -28.46 2.61 32.92
CA THR A 41 -29.64 3.47 33.13
C THR A 41 -30.82 3.04 32.26
N TYR A 42 -30.58 2.61 31.02
CA TYR A 42 -31.64 2.10 30.15
C TYR A 42 -32.25 0.78 30.65
N GLN A 43 -31.44 -0.07 31.30
CA GLN A 43 -31.83 -1.37 31.86
C GLN A 43 -32.51 -1.29 33.24
N LEU A 44 -32.53 -0.12 33.89
CA LEU A 44 -33.19 0.05 35.20
C LEU A 44 -34.69 -0.27 35.12
N GLU A 45 -35.19 -0.96 36.14
CA GLU A 45 -36.63 -1.20 36.33
C GLU A 45 -37.32 0.12 36.75
N GLY A 46 -38.36 0.52 36.03
CA GLY A 46 -39.06 1.79 36.26
C GLY A 46 -39.87 2.26 35.05
N SER A 47 -40.55 3.40 35.17
CA SER A 47 -41.28 4.01 34.05
C SER A 47 -40.34 4.49 32.94
N SER A 48 -40.83 4.56 31.71
CA SER A 48 -40.02 5.06 30.58
C SER A 48 -39.61 6.52 30.78
N GLU A 49 -40.44 7.32 31.46
CA GLU A 49 -40.17 8.74 31.74
C GLU A 49 -38.99 8.93 32.71
N THR A 50 -38.88 8.13 33.76
CA THR A 50 -37.75 8.23 34.70
C THR A 50 -36.44 7.81 34.05
N ARG A 51 -36.47 6.80 33.18
CA ARG A 51 -35.31 6.38 32.37
C ARG A 51 -34.86 7.47 31.40
N LEU A 52 -35.79 8.14 30.72
CA LEU A 52 -35.48 9.23 29.80
C LEU A 52 -34.87 10.44 30.52
N GLN A 53 -35.41 10.84 31.68
CA GLN A 53 -34.85 11.92 32.49
C GLN A 53 -33.42 11.62 32.94
N LEU A 54 -33.14 10.39 33.40
CA LEU A 54 -31.79 9.99 33.79
C LEU A 54 -30.83 9.96 32.59
N LEU A 55 -31.27 9.47 31.42
CA LEU A 55 -30.48 9.54 30.20
C LEU A 55 -30.18 10.99 29.79
N GLU A 56 -31.14 11.90 29.93
CA GLU A 56 -30.95 13.32 29.63
C GLU A 56 -29.92 13.98 30.57
N THR A 57 -29.79 13.52 31.82
CA THR A 57 -28.70 13.99 32.70
C THR A 57 -27.30 13.51 32.27
N LEU A 58 -27.23 12.31 31.67
CA LEU A 58 -25.98 11.67 31.25
C LEU A 58 -25.49 12.17 29.87
N ILE A 59 -26.39 12.25 28.89
CA ILE A 59 -26.06 12.56 27.48
C ILE A 59 -26.83 13.75 26.92
N GLY A 60 -27.66 14.44 27.72
CA GLY A 60 -28.40 15.61 27.27
C GLY A 60 -27.57 16.88 27.14
N GLY A 61 -28.13 17.85 26.42
CA GLY A 61 -27.56 19.18 26.22
C GLY A 61 -26.15 19.18 25.61
N ASN A 62 -25.30 20.12 26.06
CA ASN A 62 -23.95 20.31 25.54
C ASN A 62 -23.01 19.12 25.82
N ARG A 63 -23.30 18.31 26.87
CA ARG A 63 -22.51 17.11 27.18
C ARG A 63 -22.62 16.07 26.08
N GLY A 64 -23.82 15.85 25.54
CA GLY A 64 -24.04 14.93 24.41
C GLY A 64 -23.24 15.31 23.18
N GLN A 65 -23.20 16.62 22.86
CA GLN A 65 -22.40 17.14 21.75
C GLN A 65 -20.90 16.90 21.96
N GLN A 66 -20.38 17.19 23.16
CA GLN A 66 -18.97 16.92 23.51
C GLN A 66 -18.63 15.42 23.48
N ILE A 67 -19.53 14.56 23.95
CA ILE A 67 -19.36 13.09 23.88
C ILE A 67 -19.31 12.65 22.42
N LEU A 68 -20.20 13.18 21.57
CA LEU A 68 -20.23 12.86 20.15
C LEU A 68 -18.96 13.34 19.43
N GLU A 69 -18.49 14.56 19.70
CA GLU A 69 -17.21 15.06 19.19
C GLU A 69 -16.04 14.17 19.60
N ASN A 70 -15.97 13.78 20.88
CA ASN A 70 -14.95 12.87 21.40
C ASN A 70 -15.01 11.48 20.73
N CYS A 71 -16.22 10.95 20.51
CA CYS A 71 -16.43 9.71 19.77
C CYS A 71 -15.97 9.83 18.32
N GLU A 72 -16.36 10.88 17.61
CA GLU A 72 -15.93 11.13 16.23
C GLU A 72 -14.43 11.31 16.10
N GLU A 73 -13.82 11.97 17.10
CA GLU A 73 -12.39 12.16 17.19
C GLU A 73 -11.68 10.83 17.51
N HIS A 74 -12.21 9.97 18.38
CA HIS A 74 -11.67 8.63 18.59
C HIS A 74 -11.74 7.78 17.31
N LEU A 75 -12.91 7.78 16.66
CA LEU A 75 -13.14 7.12 15.37
C LEU A 75 -12.22 7.65 14.25
N SER A 76 -11.62 8.82 14.45
CA SER A 76 -10.58 9.40 13.59
C SER A 76 -9.30 8.63 13.49
N TYR A 77 -8.98 7.89 14.53
CA TYR A 77 -7.70 7.24 14.70
C TYR A 77 -7.85 5.72 14.84
N THR A 78 -9.08 5.21 14.77
CA THR A 78 -9.39 3.77 14.74
C THR A 78 -8.83 3.12 13.47
N GLY A 79 -8.44 1.84 13.56
CA GLY A 79 -7.86 1.10 12.43
C GLY A 79 -6.41 1.47 12.08
N ASN A 80 -5.64 2.01 13.04
CA ASN A 80 -4.28 2.49 12.83
C ASN A 80 -4.17 3.62 11.78
N ASN A 81 -5.16 4.49 11.71
CA ASN A 81 -5.17 5.62 10.76
C ASN A 81 -4.17 6.72 11.17
N TYR A 82 -2.89 6.51 10.86
CA TYR A 82 -1.80 7.46 11.11
C TYR A 82 -1.69 8.56 10.03
N TYR A 83 -2.55 8.52 9.00
CA TYR A 83 -2.44 9.38 7.82
C TYR A 83 -2.57 10.89 8.13
N SER A 84 -3.29 11.25 9.20
CA SER A 84 -3.35 12.63 9.71
C SER A 84 -1.99 13.22 10.08
N PHE A 85 -1.07 12.38 10.58
CA PHE A 85 0.26 12.82 10.99
C PHE A 85 1.27 12.87 9.84
N MET A 86 0.96 12.27 8.69
CA MET A 86 1.89 12.17 7.56
C MET A 86 2.40 13.54 7.11
N TRP A 87 1.51 14.52 6.98
CA TRP A 87 1.89 15.86 6.54
C TRP A 87 2.93 16.51 7.47
N LYS A 88 2.79 16.32 8.79
CA LYS A 88 3.72 16.88 9.79
C LYS A 88 5.16 16.44 9.52
N TYR A 89 5.36 15.21 9.08
CA TYR A 89 6.67 14.63 8.84
C TYR A 89 7.16 14.74 7.39
N LEU A 90 6.28 15.08 6.45
CA LEU A 90 6.62 15.31 5.05
C LEU A 90 6.87 16.80 4.74
N LYS A 91 6.33 17.72 5.53
CA LYS A 91 6.42 19.18 5.31
C LYS A 91 7.84 19.67 5.07
N SER A 92 8.82 19.21 5.85
CA SER A 92 10.23 19.62 5.72
C SER A 92 10.86 19.21 4.40
N ASN A 93 10.39 18.10 3.82
CA ASN A 93 10.94 17.50 2.61
C ASN A 93 10.08 17.79 1.37
N ARG A 94 8.98 18.55 1.54
CA ARG A 94 7.97 18.80 0.49
C ARG A 94 8.59 19.34 -0.80
N SER A 95 9.45 20.35 -0.71
CA SER A 95 10.07 20.97 -1.88
C SER A 95 10.87 19.96 -2.70
N GLU A 96 11.66 19.11 -2.03
CA GLU A 96 12.44 18.07 -2.70
C GLU A 96 11.55 16.95 -3.26
N LEU A 97 10.50 16.55 -2.55
CA LEU A 97 9.54 15.55 -3.06
C LEU A 97 8.83 16.05 -4.31
N ILE A 98 8.42 17.32 -4.35
CA ILE A 98 7.81 17.94 -5.52
C ILE A 98 8.83 18.03 -6.66
N LYS A 99 10.08 18.46 -6.40
CA LYS A 99 11.14 18.48 -7.41
C LYS A 99 11.37 17.09 -8.02
N MET A 100 11.37 16.03 -7.20
CA MET A 100 11.46 14.65 -7.70
C MET A 100 10.28 14.31 -8.61
N LEU A 101 9.05 14.68 -8.21
CA LEU A 101 7.85 14.48 -9.04
C LEU A 101 7.91 15.24 -10.38
N GLU A 102 8.59 16.39 -10.43
CA GLU A 102 8.78 17.17 -11.66
C GLU A 102 9.86 16.60 -12.58
N SER A 103 10.96 16.11 -12.00
CA SER A 103 12.11 15.62 -12.75
C SER A 103 11.91 14.21 -13.31
N LEU A 104 11.12 13.39 -12.64
CA LEU A 104 10.95 11.98 -12.98
C LEU A 104 9.70 11.81 -13.83
N LYS A 105 9.82 11.03 -14.90
CA LYS A 105 8.71 10.72 -15.80
C LYS A 105 8.01 9.46 -15.32
N PHE A 106 6.95 9.64 -14.55
CA PHE A 106 6.12 8.54 -14.06
C PHE A 106 5.15 8.07 -15.14
N LYS A 107 5.02 6.75 -15.29
CA LYS A 107 4.04 6.09 -16.15
C LYS A 107 3.37 4.96 -15.39
N SER A 108 2.06 4.82 -15.57
CA SER A 108 1.25 3.72 -15.09
C SER A 108 1.49 2.51 -15.98
N THR A 109 1.73 1.38 -15.35
CA THR A 109 1.83 0.07 -16.04
C THR A 109 0.46 -0.61 -16.13
N THR A 110 -0.58 0.02 -15.58
CA THR A 110 -1.96 -0.49 -15.55
C THR A 110 -2.90 0.37 -16.41
N GLN A 111 -4.16 -0.05 -16.53
CA GLN A 111 -5.20 0.76 -17.19
C GLN A 111 -5.61 1.99 -16.35
N ASN A 112 -5.30 2.00 -15.04
CA ASN A 112 -5.64 3.09 -14.15
C ASN A 112 -4.60 4.22 -14.27
N LYS A 113 -5.04 5.39 -14.76
CA LYS A 113 -4.21 6.60 -14.87
C LYS A 113 -4.50 7.64 -13.79
N GLY A 114 -5.30 7.28 -12.78
CA GLY A 114 -5.73 8.20 -11.72
C GLY A 114 -4.56 8.82 -10.97
N LEU A 115 -3.51 8.04 -10.65
CA LEU A 115 -2.34 8.58 -9.96
C LEU A 115 -1.49 9.51 -10.85
N GLU A 116 -1.30 9.19 -12.13
CA GLU A 116 -0.63 10.11 -13.08
C GLU A 116 -1.33 11.47 -13.17
N GLN A 117 -2.67 11.43 -13.27
CA GLN A 117 -3.50 12.62 -13.27
C GLN A 117 -3.39 13.37 -11.94
N ALA A 118 -3.34 12.65 -10.82
CA ALA A 118 -3.17 13.25 -9.49
C ALA A 118 -1.80 13.90 -9.31
N ILE A 119 -0.71 13.31 -9.80
CA ILE A 119 0.62 13.91 -9.84
C ILE A 119 0.57 15.21 -10.65
N SER A 120 -0.01 15.15 -11.85
CA SER A 120 -0.17 16.32 -12.72
C SER A 120 -0.98 17.43 -12.04
N PHE A 121 -2.07 17.07 -11.37
CA PHE A 121 -2.92 18.00 -10.61
C PHE A 121 -2.15 18.61 -9.42
N LEU A 122 -1.37 17.81 -8.69
CA LEU A 122 -0.52 18.27 -7.59
C LEU A 122 0.51 19.29 -8.08
N LEU A 123 1.21 18.98 -9.19
CA LEU A 123 2.22 19.86 -9.77
C LEU A 123 1.61 21.19 -10.26
N LYS A 124 0.44 21.16 -10.90
CA LYS A 124 -0.30 22.38 -11.29
C LYS A 124 -0.67 23.27 -10.09
N ASN A 125 -0.92 22.67 -8.93
CA ASN A 125 -1.31 23.37 -7.71
C ASN A 125 -0.16 23.59 -6.71
N LYS A 126 1.10 23.28 -7.07
CA LYS A 126 2.25 23.24 -6.15
C LYS A 126 2.52 24.54 -5.39
N HIS A 127 2.18 25.68 -6.00
CA HIS A 127 2.38 27.03 -5.45
C HIS A 127 1.16 27.55 -4.67
N LYS A 128 0.01 26.87 -4.72
CA LYS A 128 -1.17 27.30 -3.97
C LYS A 128 -0.90 27.18 -2.47
N LYS A 129 -1.22 28.26 -1.74
CA LYS A 129 -1.07 28.31 -0.28
C LYS A 129 -2.36 27.91 0.44
N SER A 130 -3.51 27.94 -0.23
CA SER A 130 -4.80 27.57 0.35
C SER A 130 -4.76 26.14 0.92
N GLU A 131 -5.48 25.94 2.03
CA GLU A 131 -5.64 24.62 2.62
C GLU A 131 -6.55 23.73 1.78
N TRP A 132 -7.58 24.32 1.19
CA TRP A 132 -8.51 23.64 0.31
C TRP A 132 -8.28 24.03 -1.16
N ILE A 133 -8.26 23.05 -2.05
CA ILE A 133 -8.17 23.25 -3.51
C ILE A 133 -9.45 22.71 -4.14
N SER A 134 -10.00 23.43 -5.12
CA SER A 134 -11.14 22.95 -5.88
C SER A 134 -10.75 21.82 -6.84
N THR A 135 -11.58 20.79 -6.87
CA THR A 135 -11.45 19.58 -7.69
C THR A 135 -12.48 19.51 -8.80
N ILE A 136 -13.33 20.53 -8.92
CA ILE A 136 -14.30 20.66 -10.00
C ILE A 136 -14.08 21.98 -10.75
N TYR A 137 -14.47 22.03 -12.00
CA TYR A 137 -14.72 23.27 -12.71
C TYR A 137 -16.13 23.26 -13.28
N THR A 138 -16.74 24.44 -13.39
CA THR A 138 -18.07 24.59 -13.96
C THR A 138 -17.97 24.95 -15.44
N ARG A 139 -18.75 24.27 -16.28
CA ARG A 139 -18.92 24.63 -17.69
C ARG A 139 -20.40 24.60 -18.06
N LYS A 140 -20.79 25.31 -19.12
CA LYS A 140 -22.15 25.23 -19.65
C LYS A 140 -22.38 23.84 -20.24
N ASN A 141 -23.51 23.22 -19.91
CA ASN A 141 -23.90 21.91 -20.41
C ASN A 141 -24.08 21.98 -21.93
N GLY A 142 -23.48 21.02 -22.66
CA GLY A 142 -23.54 20.96 -24.12
C GLY A 142 -24.95 20.67 -24.66
N MET A 143 -25.80 20.03 -23.86
CA MET A 143 -27.19 19.70 -24.23
C MET A 143 -28.18 20.79 -23.81
N ASN A 144 -27.90 21.56 -22.75
CA ASN A 144 -28.78 22.62 -22.27
C ASN A 144 -27.96 23.85 -21.86
N LYS A 145 -27.92 24.88 -22.72
CA LYS A 145 -27.07 26.09 -22.54
C LYS A 145 -27.42 26.92 -21.29
N ASN A 146 -28.55 26.66 -20.65
CA ASN A 146 -29.00 27.31 -19.42
C ASN A 146 -28.58 26.57 -18.14
N GLU A 147 -28.00 25.38 -18.26
CA GLU A 147 -27.52 24.58 -17.13
C GLU A 147 -26.00 24.57 -17.06
N TRP A 148 -25.48 24.64 -15.83
CA TRP A 148 -24.06 24.49 -15.55
C TRP A 148 -23.79 23.07 -15.08
N GLU A 149 -22.85 22.38 -15.71
CA GLU A 149 -22.36 21.09 -15.23
C GLU A 149 -21.04 21.26 -14.47
N SER A 150 -20.88 20.47 -13.40
CA SER A 150 -19.63 20.38 -12.64
C SER A 150 -18.82 19.21 -13.17
N VAL A 151 -17.62 19.49 -13.67
CA VAL A 151 -16.74 18.48 -14.25
C VAL A 151 -15.54 18.23 -13.32
N PRO A 152 -15.24 16.97 -12.97
CA PRO A 152 -14.05 16.61 -12.19
C PRO A 152 -12.74 17.03 -12.88
N LEU A 153 -11.83 17.65 -12.12
CA LEU A 153 -10.48 18.02 -12.57
C LEU A 153 -9.46 16.90 -12.38
N VAL A 154 -9.75 15.93 -11.50
CA VAL A 154 -8.85 14.86 -11.11
C VAL A 154 -9.65 13.62 -10.71
N ASP A 155 -9.22 12.44 -11.14
CA ASP A 155 -9.76 11.19 -10.64
C ASP A 155 -9.25 10.94 -9.20
N LEU A 156 -10.18 10.61 -8.30
CA LEU A 156 -9.90 10.32 -6.89
C LEU A 156 -10.34 8.90 -6.48
N THR A 157 -10.74 8.06 -7.44
CA THR A 157 -11.19 6.69 -7.18
C THR A 157 -10.10 5.82 -6.57
N TRP A 158 -8.83 6.08 -6.91
CA TRP A 158 -7.64 5.39 -6.39
C TRP A 158 -7.35 5.70 -4.91
N VAL A 159 -7.92 6.77 -4.33
CA VAL A 159 -7.61 7.19 -2.96
C VAL A 159 -8.07 6.13 -1.95
N PRO A 160 -7.19 5.58 -1.08
CA PRO A 160 -7.59 4.60 -0.08
C PRO A 160 -8.57 5.19 0.94
N GLU A 161 -9.47 4.37 1.48
CA GLU A 161 -10.52 4.82 2.40
C GLU A 161 -9.98 5.56 3.64
N GLY A 162 -8.88 5.05 4.21
CA GLY A 162 -8.25 5.69 5.36
C GLY A 162 -7.75 7.12 5.08
N TRP A 163 -7.37 7.42 3.84
CA TRP A 163 -6.97 8.76 3.40
C TRP A 163 -8.17 9.65 3.09
N TRP A 164 -9.26 9.08 2.57
CA TRP A 164 -10.43 9.82 2.09
C TRP A 164 -10.98 10.81 3.13
N ARG A 165 -11.09 10.35 4.38
CA ARG A 165 -11.57 11.15 5.52
C ARG A 165 -10.76 12.43 5.76
N TRP A 166 -9.47 12.44 5.42
CA TRP A 166 -8.58 13.59 5.63
C TRP A 166 -8.51 14.51 4.42
N ILE A 167 -8.87 13.99 3.24
CA ILE A 167 -8.79 14.69 1.96
C ILE A 167 -10.11 15.39 1.65
N SER A 168 -11.25 14.73 1.93
CA SER A 168 -12.60 15.23 1.63
C SER A 168 -13.29 15.72 2.91
N SER A 169 -14.10 16.77 2.79
CA SER A 169 -15.02 17.18 3.86
C SER A 169 -16.16 16.17 4.07
N ASN A 170 -16.52 15.41 3.03
CA ASN A 170 -17.50 14.35 3.11
C ASN A 170 -16.82 13.00 3.39
N ARG A 171 -17.23 12.33 4.47
CA ARG A 171 -16.69 11.03 4.87
C ARG A 171 -17.07 9.90 3.92
N ARG A 172 -18.16 10.04 3.16
CA ARG A 172 -18.61 9.03 2.19
C ARG A 172 -17.88 9.21 0.87
N LYS A 173 -17.26 8.14 0.35
CA LYS A 173 -16.52 8.15 -0.93
C LYS A 173 -17.43 8.22 -2.17
N ASN A 174 -18.72 7.92 -1.99
CA ASN A 174 -19.71 7.87 -3.07
C ASN A 174 -20.03 9.26 -3.65
N VAL A 175 -19.68 10.33 -2.94
CA VAL A 175 -19.91 11.71 -3.38
C VAL A 175 -18.57 12.34 -3.73
N TYR A 176 -18.43 12.80 -4.98
CA TYR A 176 -17.22 13.49 -5.41
C TYR A 176 -17.08 14.83 -4.66
N PRO A 177 -15.92 15.12 -4.05
CA PRO A 177 -15.72 16.36 -3.32
C PRO A 177 -15.52 17.54 -4.26
N ASN A 178 -16.14 18.69 -3.98
CA ASN A 178 -15.91 19.93 -4.74
C ASN A 178 -14.56 20.59 -4.40
N LYS A 179 -14.06 20.33 -3.18
CA LYS A 179 -12.77 20.78 -2.68
C LYS A 179 -12.12 19.67 -1.87
N ILE A 180 -10.79 19.62 -1.91
CA ILE A 180 -9.97 18.69 -1.12
C ILE A 180 -8.93 19.42 -0.27
N ASN A 181 -8.55 18.83 0.86
CA ASN A 181 -7.44 19.31 1.68
C ASN A 181 -6.11 19.04 0.97
N ARG A 182 -5.42 20.12 0.58
CA ARG A 182 -4.17 20.08 -0.17
C ARG A 182 -3.08 19.29 0.52
N ARG A 183 -2.91 19.46 1.84
CA ARG A 183 -1.79 18.89 2.60
C ARG A 183 -1.93 17.38 2.74
N HIS A 184 -3.15 16.92 3.03
CA HIS A 184 -3.45 15.50 3.09
C HIS A 184 -3.45 14.87 1.70
N PHE A 185 -3.94 15.58 0.68
CA PHE A 185 -3.86 15.12 -0.70
C PHE A 185 -2.41 14.95 -1.18
N GLU A 186 -1.55 15.95 -0.98
CA GLU A 186 -0.11 15.86 -1.29
C GLU A 186 0.55 14.67 -0.58
N SER A 187 0.25 14.51 0.71
CA SER A 187 0.78 13.37 1.50
C SER A 187 0.31 12.03 0.96
N CYS A 188 -0.96 11.94 0.54
CA CYS A 188 -1.56 10.75 -0.04
C CYS A 188 -0.93 10.41 -1.40
N VAL A 189 -0.74 11.41 -2.28
CA VAL A 189 -0.05 11.21 -3.56
C VAL A 189 1.37 10.72 -3.35
N PHE A 190 2.14 11.33 -2.45
CA PHE A 190 3.50 10.86 -2.15
C PHE A 190 3.49 9.41 -1.65
N TYR A 191 2.60 9.10 -0.71
CA TYR A 191 2.42 7.75 -0.17
C TYR A 191 2.08 6.73 -1.26
N GLN A 192 1.13 7.07 -2.14
CA GLN A 192 0.68 6.19 -3.20
C GLN A 192 1.75 5.99 -4.29
N VAL A 193 2.48 7.04 -4.68
CA VAL A 193 3.63 6.92 -5.59
C VAL A 193 4.66 5.93 -5.05
N ARG A 194 4.99 5.98 -3.75
CA ARG A 194 5.88 4.98 -3.15
C ARG A 194 5.33 3.56 -3.28
N ASN A 195 4.04 3.38 -3.06
CA ASN A 195 3.42 2.05 -3.05
C ASN A 195 3.34 1.48 -4.46
N GLU A 196 2.92 2.28 -5.45
CA GLU A 196 2.82 1.83 -6.83
C GLU A 196 4.18 1.59 -7.48
N LEU A 197 5.22 2.36 -7.11
CA LEU A 197 6.60 2.04 -7.49
C LEU A 197 7.08 0.71 -6.89
N LYS A 198 6.58 0.32 -5.72
CA LYS A 198 6.95 -0.94 -5.06
C LYS A 198 6.19 -2.13 -5.62
N SER A 199 4.91 -1.96 -6.00
CA SER A 199 4.12 -3.02 -6.63
C SER A 199 4.43 -3.19 -8.11
N GLY A 200 5.01 -2.17 -8.74
CA GLY A 200 5.26 -2.15 -10.18
C GLY A 200 4.09 -1.59 -10.99
N ASP A 201 3.04 -1.06 -10.33
CA ASP A 201 1.89 -0.42 -10.97
C ASP A 201 2.23 0.98 -11.53
N LEU A 202 3.32 1.57 -11.03
CA LEU A 202 3.93 2.79 -11.53
C LEU A 202 5.41 2.54 -11.83
N CYS A 203 5.87 2.98 -12.99
CA CYS A 203 7.26 2.93 -13.40
C CYS A 203 7.82 4.34 -13.67
N ILE A 204 9.13 4.42 -13.78
CA ILE A 204 9.87 5.64 -14.11
C ILE A 204 10.68 5.36 -15.37
N GLU A 205 10.46 6.16 -16.42
CA GLU A 205 11.25 6.04 -17.65
C GLU A 205 12.75 6.25 -17.38
N GLY A 206 13.59 5.38 -17.94
CA GLY A 206 15.05 5.44 -17.78
C GLY A 206 15.56 5.01 -16.39
N SER A 207 14.69 4.52 -15.52
CA SER A 207 15.09 3.91 -14.25
C SER A 207 15.47 2.45 -14.46
N GLU A 208 16.56 1.99 -13.84
CA GLU A 208 16.92 0.56 -13.82
C GLU A 208 16.03 -0.21 -12.82
N GLN A 209 15.94 0.29 -11.59
CA GLN A 209 15.24 -0.39 -10.49
C GLN A 209 13.70 -0.29 -10.59
N TYR A 210 13.20 0.77 -11.23
CA TYR A 210 11.77 1.06 -11.37
C TYR A 210 11.37 1.22 -12.84
N ALA A 211 12.06 0.51 -13.74
CA ALA A 211 11.76 0.50 -15.17
C ALA A 211 10.37 -0.09 -15.43
N ASP A 212 9.85 0.14 -16.63
CA ASP A 212 8.70 -0.62 -17.11
C ASP A 212 9.13 -2.07 -17.38
N TYR A 213 8.76 -2.99 -16.49
CA TYR A 213 9.10 -4.41 -16.63
C TYR A 213 8.56 -5.01 -17.94
N ARG A 214 7.52 -4.40 -18.54
CA ARG A 214 6.92 -4.88 -19.79
C ARG A 214 7.86 -4.72 -20.98
N GLU A 215 8.79 -3.77 -20.92
CA GLU A 215 9.83 -3.58 -21.93
C GLU A 215 10.90 -4.69 -21.89
N GLN A 216 10.96 -5.46 -20.79
CA GLN A 216 11.85 -6.61 -20.63
C GLN A 216 11.19 -7.93 -21.07
N LEU A 217 9.92 -7.90 -21.47
CA LEU A 217 9.20 -9.06 -21.97
C LEU A 217 9.44 -9.23 -23.47
N ILE A 218 9.31 -10.47 -23.95
CA ILE A 218 9.33 -10.76 -25.39
C ILE A 218 8.19 -10.02 -26.10
N SER A 219 8.41 -9.72 -27.38
CA SER A 219 7.38 -9.10 -28.20
C SER A 219 6.17 -10.03 -28.35
N TRP A 220 5.00 -9.46 -28.64
CA TRP A 220 3.81 -10.26 -28.94
C TRP A 220 3.99 -11.15 -30.17
N ASP A 221 4.84 -10.75 -31.12
CA ASP A 221 5.17 -11.54 -32.31
C ASP A 221 6.01 -12.76 -31.94
N GLU A 222 7.10 -12.58 -31.18
CA GLU A 222 7.90 -13.68 -30.65
C GLU A 222 7.08 -14.61 -29.74
N TYR A 223 6.18 -14.05 -28.92
CA TYR A 223 5.26 -14.83 -28.11
C TYR A 223 4.39 -15.74 -28.98
N ARG A 224 3.76 -15.19 -30.03
CA ARG A 224 2.88 -15.96 -30.93
C ARG A 224 3.65 -17.05 -31.69
N GLN A 225 4.88 -16.77 -32.12
CA GLN A 225 5.72 -17.72 -32.83
C GLN A 225 6.16 -18.89 -31.92
N ASN A 226 6.51 -18.61 -30.67
CA ASN A 226 7.08 -19.60 -29.75
C ASN A 226 6.06 -20.26 -28.82
N LEU A 227 4.79 -19.83 -28.85
CA LEU A 227 3.75 -20.28 -27.91
C LEU A 227 3.63 -21.81 -27.87
N HIS A 228 3.57 -22.46 -29.03
CA HIS A 228 3.39 -23.91 -29.10
C HIS A 228 4.59 -24.65 -28.49
N THR A 229 5.79 -24.28 -28.91
CA THR A 229 7.04 -24.89 -28.42
C THR A 229 7.20 -24.70 -26.91
N PHE A 230 6.87 -23.50 -26.39
CA PHE A 230 6.89 -23.24 -24.96
C PHE A 230 5.85 -24.10 -24.21
N CYS A 231 4.62 -24.18 -24.70
CA CYS A 231 3.56 -25.00 -24.11
C CYS A 231 3.96 -26.48 -24.05
N GLU A 232 4.54 -27.04 -25.11
CA GLU A 232 5.05 -28.41 -25.13
C GLU A 232 6.16 -28.63 -24.09
N GLN A 233 7.17 -27.75 -24.05
CA GLN A 233 8.29 -27.85 -23.11
C GLN A 233 7.86 -27.67 -21.65
N ALA A 234 6.90 -26.77 -21.39
CA ALA A 234 6.39 -26.50 -20.06
C ALA A 234 5.28 -27.49 -19.62
N VAL A 235 4.87 -28.41 -20.51
CA VAL A 235 3.75 -29.34 -20.28
C VAL A 235 2.46 -28.57 -19.92
N LEU A 236 2.24 -27.47 -20.64
CA LEU A 236 1.09 -26.59 -20.51
C LEU A 236 0.20 -26.74 -21.75
N PRO A 237 -1.14 -26.75 -21.59
CA PRO A 237 -2.03 -26.73 -22.74
C PRO A 237 -1.90 -25.44 -23.55
N THR A 238 -2.05 -25.55 -24.87
CA THR A 238 -1.95 -24.42 -25.81
C THR A 238 -3.22 -23.57 -25.84
N THR A 239 -4.35 -24.15 -25.40
CA THR A 239 -5.65 -23.45 -25.36
C THR A 239 -6.03 -23.00 -23.96
N ALA A 240 -6.69 -21.84 -23.88
CA ALA A 240 -7.14 -21.28 -22.60
C ALA A 240 -8.11 -22.22 -21.84
N GLY A 241 -8.99 -22.93 -22.56
CA GLY A 241 -9.96 -23.85 -21.98
C GLY A 241 -9.30 -25.06 -21.32
N GLU A 242 -8.35 -25.69 -22.00
CA GLU A 242 -7.60 -26.83 -21.46
C GLU A 242 -6.66 -26.41 -20.32
N PHE A 243 -5.99 -25.26 -20.47
CA PHE A 243 -5.15 -24.71 -19.39
C PHE A 243 -5.98 -24.47 -18.13
N LYS A 244 -7.16 -23.84 -18.28
CA LYS A 244 -8.11 -23.66 -17.18
C LYS A 244 -8.45 -25.02 -16.55
N LYS A 245 -8.91 -25.99 -17.34
CA LYS A 245 -9.25 -27.33 -16.83
C LYS A 245 -8.08 -27.97 -16.06
N GLN A 246 -6.87 -27.95 -16.62
CA GLN A 246 -5.68 -28.49 -15.99
C GLN A 246 -5.38 -27.82 -14.64
N VAL A 247 -5.53 -26.50 -14.54
CA VAL A 247 -5.34 -25.76 -13.27
C VAL A 247 -6.42 -26.11 -12.26
N TYR A 248 -7.70 -26.17 -12.66
CA TYR A 248 -8.80 -26.57 -11.79
C TYR A 248 -8.60 -27.99 -11.26
N ASP A 249 -8.28 -28.94 -12.13
CA ASP A 249 -8.04 -30.34 -11.75
C ASP A 249 -6.86 -30.44 -10.77
N LYS A 250 -5.76 -29.70 -11.01
CA LYS A 250 -4.60 -29.63 -10.10
C LYS A 250 -4.99 -29.03 -8.74
N LEU A 251 -5.75 -27.94 -8.71
CA LEU A 251 -6.20 -27.30 -7.47
C LEU A 251 -7.15 -28.19 -6.70
N GLU A 252 -8.09 -28.86 -7.36
CA GLU A 252 -9.05 -29.77 -6.73
C GLU A 252 -8.34 -31.01 -6.16
N ALA A 253 -7.43 -31.62 -6.93
CA ALA A 253 -6.63 -32.74 -6.45
C ALA A 253 -5.76 -32.34 -5.25
N LEU A 254 -5.15 -31.15 -5.29
CA LEU A 254 -4.37 -30.63 -4.16
C LEU A 254 -5.26 -30.36 -2.95
N ALA A 255 -6.44 -29.77 -3.13
CA ALA A 255 -7.39 -29.53 -2.05
C ALA A 255 -7.81 -30.83 -1.38
N LYS A 256 -8.20 -31.86 -2.15
CA LYS A 256 -8.54 -33.20 -1.65
C LYS A 256 -7.35 -33.84 -0.91
N LYS A 257 -6.14 -33.71 -1.44
CA LYS A 257 -4.92 -34.22 -0.79
C LYS A 257 -4.62 -33.50 0.53
N VAL A 258 -4.77 -32.17 0.55
CA VAL A 258 -4.58 -31.37 1.76
C VAL A 258 -5.61 -31.76 2.81
N ASP A 259 -6.89 -31.83 2.44
CA ASP A 259 -7.99 -32.19 3.32
C ASP A 259 -7.82 -33.59 3.95
N THR A 260 -7.53 -34.59 3.12
CA THR A 260 -7.24 -35.96 3.60
C THR A 260 -5.99 -36.04 4.48
N SER A 261 -4.98 -35.21 4.23
CA SER A 261 -3.76 -35.14 5.06
C SER A 261 -3.93 -34.32 6.34
N PHE A 262 -4.95 -33.46 6.41
CA PHE A 262 -5.14 -32.48 7.47
C PHE A 262 -5.29 -33.12 8.86
N PRO A 263 -6.06 -34.21 9.06
CA PRO A 263 -6.14 -34.88 10.36
C PRO A 263 -4.80 -35.37 10.91
N LYS A 264 -3.82 -35.63 10.03
CA LYS A 264 -2.47 -36.09 10.39
C LYS A 264 -1.47 -34.92 10.51
N ASN A 265 -1.86 -33.72 10.12
CA ASN A 265 -0.99 -32.55 10.05
C ASN A 265 -0.85 -31.89 11.43
N LYS A 266 0.29 -32.09 12.09
CA LYS A 266 0.60 -31.45 13.39
C LYS A 266 1.04 -29.99 13.26
N ALA A 267 1.28 -29.50 12.04
CA ALA A 267 1.82 -28.17 11.81
C ALA A 267 0.73 -27.10 11.69
N VAL A 268 -0.50 -27.46 11.31
CA VAL A 268 -1.61 -26.53 11.08
C VAL A 268 -2.83 -27.02 11.85
N THR A 269 -3.44 -26.13 12.63
CA THR A 269 -4.68 -26.41 13.39
C THR A 269 -5.70 -25.32 13.11
N ILE A 270 -6.98 -25.66 12.91
CA ILE A 270 -8.04 -24.66 12.78
C ILE A 270 -8.54 -24.30 14.18
N ARG A 271 -8.55 -23.01 14.52
CA ARG A 271 -9.10 -22.47 15.78
C ARG A 271 -10.13 -21.40 15.42
N ASN A 272 -11.38 -21.56 15.84
CA ASN A 272 -12.48 -20.62 15.56
C ASN A 272 -12.66 -20.29 14.06
N GLY A 273 -12.45 -21.27 13.17
CA GLY A 273 -12.55 -21.05 11.72
C GLY A 273 -11.30 -20.46 11.06
N GLU A 274 -10.26 -20.11 11.84
CA GLU A 274 -9.01 -19.56 11.30
C GLU A 274 -7.86 -20.58 11.35
N PRO A 275 -7.02 -20.68 10.30
CA PRO A 275 -5.87 -21.57 10.28
C PRO A 275 -4.73 -21.00 11.16
N PHE A 276 -4.40 -21.73 12.22
CA PHE A 276 -3.24 -21.45 13.07
C PHE A 276 -2.05 -22.34 12.66
N ILE A 277 -0.99 -21.71 12.15
CA ILE A 277 0.22 -22.40 11.69
C ILE A 277 1.27 -22.38 12.80
N THR A 278 1.66 -23.54 13.29
CA THR A 278 2.75 -23.68 14.26
C THR A 278 4.11 -23.47 13.60
N LYS A 279 5.05 -22.87 14.35
CA LYS A 279 6.40 -22.60 13.85
C LYS A 279 7.10 -23.91 13.48
N LEU A 280 7.48 -24.04 12.21
CA LEU A 280 8.23 -25.20 11.73
C LEU A 280 9.53 -25.34 12.53
N LYS A 281 9.74 -26.51 13.15
CA LYS A 281 11.03 -26.83 13.78
C LYS A 281 12.07 -26.86 12.67
N LYS A 282 13.17 -26.10 12.84
CA LYS A 282 14.30 -26.09 11.92
C LYS A 282 14.73 -27.54 11.66
N LYS A 283 14.72 -27.98 10.39
CA LYS A 283 15.22 -29.31 10.01
C LYS A 283 16.65 -29.44 10.56
N LYS A 284 16.91 -30.50 11.34
CA LYS A 284 18.26 -30.78 11.83
C LYS A 284 19.13 -31.08 10.60
N ILE A 285 20.24 -30.37 10.46
CA ILE A 285 21.20 -30.61 9.38
C ILE A 285 21.73 -32.02 9.57
N SER A 286 21.58 -32.87 8.55
CA SER A 286 22.06 -34.26 8.59
C SER A 286 23.59 -34.28 8.82
N PRO A 287 24.11 -35.21 9.65
CA PRO A 287 25.55 -35.41 9.81
C PRO A 287 26.26 -35.63 8.45
N LEU A 288 25.59 -36.31 7.51
CA LEU A 288 26.09 -36.56 6.17
C LEU A 288 26.31 -35.25 5.39
N LEU A 289 25.38 -34.29 5.47
CA LEU A 289 25.52 -32.99 4.82
C LEU A 289 26.70 -32.19 5.39
N LYS A 290 26.96 -32.30 6.70
CA LYS A 290 28.16 -31.71 7.31
C LYS A 290 29.44 -32.38 6.79
N ALA A 291 29.44 -33.71 6.68
CA ALA A 291 30.59 -34.46 6.17
C ALA A 291 30.90 -34.12 4.70
N ILE A 292 29.87 -34.03 3.85
CA ILE A 292 30.01 -33.61 2.45
C ILE A 292 30.54 -32.18 2.38
N ARG A 293 29.94 -31.24 3.12
CA ARG A 293 30.39 -29.85 3.14
C ARG A 293 31.86 -29.73 3.55
N LYS A 294 32.28 -30.46 4.59
CA LYS A 294 33.67 -30.52 5.02
C LYS A 294 34.59 -31.05 3.92
N ARG A 295 34.17 -32.08 3.20
CA ARG A 295 34.97 -32.68 2.12
C ARG A 295 35.06 -31.78 0.86
N ILE A 296 34.03 -30.95 0.63
CA ILE A 296 34.09 -29.90 -0.39
C ILE A 296 35.03 -28.79 0.07
N GLU A 297 34.91 -28.33 1.32
CA GLU A 297 35.80 -27.30 1.91
C GLU A 297 37.28 -27.75 1.91
N GLU A 298 37.58 -29.03 2.21
CA GLU A 298 38.92 -29.61 2.13
C GLU A 298 39.49 -29.64 0.70
N LYS A 299 38.63 -29.67 -0.33
CA LYS A 299 39.03 -29.67 -1.74
C LYS A 299 38.96 -28.29 -2.39
N MET A 300 38.32 -27.32 -1.74
CA MET A 300 38.28 -25.94 -2.23
C MET A 300 39.58 -25.25 -1.84
N VAL A 301 40.38 -24.89 -2.83
CA VAL A 301 41.56 -24.04 -2.62
C VAL A 301 41.06 -22.65 -2.23
N PRO A 302 41.56 -22.03 -1.14
CA PRO A 302 41.23 -20.65 -0.83
C PRO A 302 41.78 -19.74 -1.93
N ILE A 303 40.90 -19.00 -2.59
CA ILE A 303 41.25 -18.04 -3.64
C ILE A 303 41.24 -16.64 -3.03
N ASN A 304 42.27 -15.83 -3.33
CA ASN A 304 42.28 -14.43 -2.94
C ASN A 304 41.12 -13.70 -3.67
N VAL A 305 40.41 -12.83 -2.96
CA VAL A 305 39.34 -12.02 -3.55
C VAL A 305 39.85 -11.20 -4.74
N LEU A 306 41.09 -10.71 -4.69
CA LEU A 306 41.69 -9.97 -5.81
C LEU A 306 41.94 -10.85 -7.04
N ASP A 307 42.37 -12.10 -6.83
CA ASP A 307 42.59 -13.06 -7.93
C ASP A 307 41.25 -13.45 -8.56
N LEU A 308 40.21 -13.67 -7.74
CA LEU A 308 38.85 -13.94 -8.23
C LEU A 308 38.25 -12.75 -9.00
N LEU A 309 38.49 -11.52 -8.54
CA LEU A 309 38.07 -10.32 -9.27
C LEU A 309 38.85 -10.18 -10.59
N SER A 310 40.13 -10.51 -10.61
CA SER A 310 40.97 -10.48 -11.81
C SER A 310 40.55 -11.56 -12.82
N ASP A 311 40.28 -12.77 -12.36
CA ASP A 311 39.79 -13.88 -13.21
C ASP A 311 38.41 -13.55 -13.78
N THR A 312 37.47 -13.09 -12.94
CA THR A 312 36.15 -12.71 -13.43
C THR A 312 36.21 -11.55 -14.40
N GLU A 313 37.14 -10.61 -14.21
CA GLU A 313 37.38 -9.55 -15.17
C GLU A 313 37.96 -10.08 -16.49
N TYR A 314 38.94 -10.96 -16.44
CA TYR A 314 39.49 -11.60 -17.63
C TYR A 314 38.41 -12.33 -18.45
N TRP A 315 37.52 -13.07 -17.79
CA TRP A 315 36.51 -13.89 -18.46
C TRP A 315 35.27 -13.12 -18.91
N LEU A 316 34.82 -12.14 -18.13
CA LEU A 316 33.55 -11.44 -18.37
C LEU A 316 33.75 -10.01 -18.88
N ASN A 317 34.97 -9.48 -18.77
CA ASN A 317 35.36 -8.11 -19.16
C ASN A 317 34.34 -7.10 -18.65
N TRP A 318 34.03 -7.16 -17.35
CA TRP A 318 32.94 -6.41 -16.75
C TRP A 318 33.35 -4.98 -16.39
N THR A 319 34.65 -4.68 -16.26
CA THR A 319 35.15 -3.33 -16.03
C THR A 319 34.82 -2.37 -17.17
N ARG A 320 34.57 -2.86 -18.40
CA ARG A 320 34.10 -2.04 -19.53
C ARG A 320 32.79 -1.29 -19.25
N PHE A 321 31.99 -1.76 -18.29
CA PHE A 321 30.74 -1.09 -17.88
C PHE A 321 30.96 -0.07 -16.75
N PHE A 322 32.16 -0.01 -16.18
CA PHE A 322 32.55 0.93 -15.14
C PHE A 322 33.40 2.04 -15.74
N GLY A 323 32.76 3.14 -16.15
CA GLY A 323 33.42 4.37 -16.57
C GLY A 323 33.39 5.45 -15.49
N PRO A 324 34.24 6.48 -15.58
CA PRO A 324 34.13 7.64 -14.70
C PRO A 324 32.78 8.33 -14.92
N ILE A 325 32.13 8.74 -13.83
CA ILE A 325 30.81 9.40 -13.82
C ILE A 325 30.79 10.68 -14.71
N SER A 326 31.97 11.25 -14.99
CA SER A 326 32.16 12.43 -15.84
C SER A 326 32.05 12.17 -17.35
N GLY A 327 31.91 10.93 -17.82
CA GLY A 327 31.74 10.62 -19.25
C GLY A 327 32.97 10.90 -20.12
N TYR A 328 34.13 11.12 -19.51
CA TYR A 328 35.41 11.21 -20.22
C TYR A 328 36.06 9.83 -20.25
N ASP A 329 36.10 9.19 -21.42
CA ASP A 329 36.98 8.04 -21.64
C ASP A 329 38.43 8.48 -21.39
N ALA A 330 39.05 7.90 -20.36
CA ALA A 330 40.48 7.96 -20.21
C ALA A 330 41.08 7.05 -21.28
N LYS A 331 41.79 7.66 -22.24
CA LYS A 331 42.56 6.97 -23.27
C LYS A 331 43.52 5.94 -22.71
#